data_AF-A0A1Z1CN84-F1
#
_entry.id   AF-A0A1Z1CN84-F1
#
_cell.length_a   1.000
_cell.length_b   1.000
_cell.length_c   1.000
_cell.angle_alpha   90.00
_cell.angle_beta   90.00
_cell.angle_gamma   90.00
#
_symmetry.space_group_name_H-M   'P 1'
#
loop_
_entity.id
_entity.type
_entity.pdbx_description
1 polymer ?
#
loop_
_entity_poly.entity_id
_entity_poly.type
_entity_poly.pdbx_seq_one_letter_code
_entity_poly.pdbx_strand_id
1 'polypeptide(L)'
;NDYTHWEMYAIGGSADPTINSQGNRFLAPSDRFKKEVTKHEDAPQSEWKNWNWRSEGDLMLNGAFFTPSGAGASSSYAKASSLGARPSSLVGPITGAAGVLSCKKGSRC
;
A
#
# COMPACT_ATOMS: atom_id res chain seq x y z
N ASN A 1 -0.43 4.31 5.28
CA ASN A 1 0.67 4.98 4.56
C ASN A 1 0.10 5.91 3.50
N ASP A 2 0.80 7.00 3.16
CA ASP A 2 0.44 7.92 2.07
C ASP A 2 1.37 7.72 0.87
N TYR A 3 0.84 7.21 -0.22
CA TYR A 3 1.60 6.95 -1.45
C TYR A 3 1.20 7.97 -2.51
N THR A 4 2.21 8.65 -3.05
CA THR A 4 2.04 9.63 -4.13
C THR A 4 3.15 9.45 -5.14
N HIS A 5 2.90 9.85 -6.40
CA HIS A 5 3.94 10.02 -7.43
C HIS A 5 4.84 8.80 -7.70
N TRP A 6 4.32 7.57 -7.64
CA TRP A 6 5.12 6.40 -8.03
C TRP A 6 5.49 6.44 -9.51
N GLU A 7 6.70 6.00 -9.85
CA GLU A 7 7.17 6.01 -11.24
C GLU A 7 6.75 4.76 -12.03
N MET A 8 6.57 3.62 -11.35
CA MET A 8 6.13 2.37 -11.98
C MET A 8 4.91 1.81 -11.27
N TYR A 9 5.06 1.45 -10.00
CA TYR A 9 4.02 0.93 -9.11
C TYR A 9 4.34 1.32 -7.66
N ALA A 10 3.38 1.19 -6.76
CA ALA A 10 3.57 1.48 -5.33
C ALA A 10 3.83 0.22 -4.50
N ILE A 11 3.20 -0.89 -4.84
CA ILE A 11 3.31 -2.18 -4.16
C ILE A 11 3.60 -3.25 -5.20
N GLY A 12 4.58 -4.12 -4.95
CA GLY A 12 4.89 -5.21 -5.86
C GLY A 12 5.67 -6.31 -5.18
N GLY A 13 5.88 -7.39 -5.92
CA GLY A 13 6.64 -8.54 -5.43
C GLY A 13 6.72 -9.65 -6.47
N SER A 14 7.64 -10.58 -6.23
CA SER A 14 7.85 -11.81 -7.00
C SER A 14 7.88 -13.01 -6.05
N ALA A 15 7.68 -14.21 -6.61
CA ALA A 15 7.72 -15.49 -5.88
C ALA A 15 6.66 -15.65 -4.76
N ASP A 16 5.38 -15.43 -5.09
CA ASP A 16 4.21 -15.69 -4.22
C ASP A 16 4.24 -15.03 -2.83
N PRO A 17 4.49 -13.70 -2.74
CA PRO A 17 4.35 -13.01 -1.47
C PRO A 17 2.88 -12.89 -1.09
N THR A 18 2.61 -12.89 0.20
CA THR A 18 1.30 -12.56 0.75
C THR A 18 1.28 -11.07 1.12
N ILE A 19 0.38 -10.29 0.50
CA ILE A 19 0.31 -8.82 0.68
C ILE A 19 -1.02 -8.42 1.33
N ASN A 20 -0.90 -7.68 2.44
CA ASN A 20 -2.00 -7.08 3.17
C ASN A 20 -1.95 -5.55 3.12
N SER A 21 -2.68 -4.93 2.22
CA SER A 21 -2.85 -3.48 2.19
C SER A 21 -4.10 -3.08 2.97
N GLN A 22 -3.93 -2.26 4.02
CA GLN A 22 -5.06 -1.78 4.82
C GLN A 22 -4.91 -0.30 5.21
N GLY A 23 -5.98 0.48 5.02
CA GLY A 23 -6.06 1.87 5.49
C GLY A 23 -5.01 2.82 4.88
N ASN A 24 -4.47 2.50 3.71
CA ASN A 24 -3.52 3.32 2.98
C ASN A 24 -4.24 4.37 2.11
N ARG A 25 -3.51 5.38 1.66
CA ARG A 25 -3.95 6.35 0.66
C ARG A 25 -3.04 6.25 -0.56
N PHE A 26 -3.63 6.09 -1.74
CA PHE A 26 -2.91 6.00 -3.01
C PHE A 26 -3.39 7.10 -3.95
N LEU A 27 -2.52 8.07 -4.21
CA LEU A 27 -2.75 9.10 -5.21
C LEU A 27 -1.93 8.80 -6.46
N ALA A 28 -2.60 8.26 -7.48
CA ALA A 28 -1.93 7.92 -8.73
C ALA A 28 -1.33 9.16 -9.42
N PRO A 29 -0.18 9.04 -10.09
CA PRO A 29 0.34 10.05 -11.00
C PRO A 29 -0.68 10.43 -12.08
N SER A 30 -0.50 11.60 -12.70
CA SER A 30 -1.35 12.05 -13.82
C SER A 30 -1.20 11.18 -15.08
N ASP A 31 -0.08 10.48 -15.23
CA ASP A 31 0.15 9.52 -16.31
C ASP A 31 -0.92 8.41 -16.28
N ARG A 32 -1.63 8.27 -17.40
CA ARG A 32 -2.72 7.29 -17.57
C ARG A 32 -2.25 5.83 -17.51
N PHE A 33 -0.96 5.58 -17.72
CA PHE A 33 -0.40 4.22 -17.69
C PHE A 33 0.10 3.81 -16.30
N LYS A 34 0.02 4.71 -15.30
CA LYS A 34 0.53 4.49 -13.93
C LYS A 34 -0.58 4.51 -12.89
N LYS A 35 -1.71 3.86 -13.21
CA LYS A 35 -2.91 3.83 -12.35
C LYS A 35 -2.97 2.61 -11.44
N GLU A 36 -2.35 1.52 -11.84
CA GLU A 36 -2.30 0.32 -11.01
C GLU A 36 -1.31 0.52 -9.86
N VAL A 37 -1.78 0.29 -8.63
CA VAL A 37 -0.99 0.33 -7.40
C VAL A 37 -0.04 -0.87 -7.34
N THR A 38 -0.51 -2.02 -7.85
CA THR A 38 0.10 -3.34 -7.74
C THR A 38 0.94 -3.71 -8.94
N LYS A 39 2.02 -4.47 -8.72
CA LYS A 39 2.79 -5.11 -9.79
C LYS A 39 3.26 -6.51 -9.39
N HIS A 40 2.74 -7.52 -10.08
CA HIS A 40 3.17 -8.90 -9.96
C HIS A 40 4.37 -9.13 -10.89
N GLU A 41 5.57 -9.23 -10.31
CA GLU A 41 6.81 -9.36 -11.07
C GLU A 41 7.15 -10.82 -11.34
N ASP A 42 7.76 -11.07 -12.50
CA ASP A 42 8.32 -12.37 -12.91
C ASP A 42 7.36 -13.57 -12.87
N ALA A 43 6.05 -13.31 -12.97
CA ALA A 43 5.03 -14.36 -12.97
C ALA A 43 3.93 -14.09 -14.01
N PRO A 44 3.48 -15.11 -14.76
CA PRO A 44 2.30 -14.99 -15.62
C PRO A 44 1.01 -14.91 -14.77
N GLN A 45 -0.06 -14.35 -15.34
CA GLN A 45 -1.36 -14.25 -14.65
C GLN A 45 -1.92 -15.59 -14.18
N SER A 46 -1.64 -16.68 -14.89
CA SER A 46 -2.04 -18.03 -14.46
C SER A 46 -1.46 -18.42 -13.10
N GLU A 47 -0.33 -17.83 -12.71
CA GLU A 47 0.37 -18.06 -11.47
C GLU A 47 -0.01 -17.01 -10.42
N TRP A 48 0.25 -15.71 -10.68
CA TRP A 48 0.09 -14.68 -9.65
C TRP A 48 -1.35 -14.47 -9.20
N LYS A 49 -2.35 -14.87 -10.02
CA LYS A 49 -3.75 -14.82 -9.60
C LYS A 49 -4.03 -15.66 -8.34
N ASN A 50 -3.15 -16.60 -8.00
CA ASN A 50 -3.26 -17.43 -6.80
C ASN A 50 -2.53 -16.83 -5.59
N TRP A 51 -1.67 -15.83 -5.79
CA TRP A 51 -0.97 -15.15 -4.70
C TRP A 51 -1.96 -14.40 -3.83
N ASN A 52 -1.74 -14.32 -2.53
CA ASN A 52 -2.72 -13.75 -1.60
C ASN A 52 -2.50 -12.25 -1.43
N TRP A 53 -3.10 -11.42 -2.28
CA TRP A 53 -2.97 -9.96 -2.24
C TRP A 53 -4.32 -9.31 -2.01
N ARG A 54 -4.43 -8.50 -0.95
CA ARG A 54 -5.69 -7.85 -0.57
C ARG A 54 -5.52 -6.36 -0.26
N SER A 55 -6.59 -5.63 -0.48
CA SER A 55 -6.76 -4.21 -0.17
C SER A 55 -8.05 -4.02 0.62
N GLU A 56 -7.98 -3.40 1.80
CA GLU A 56 -9.14 -3.18 2.68
C GLU A 56 -9.10 -1.78 3.30
N GLY A 57 -10.15 -0.98 3.10
CA GLY A 57 -10.22 0.38 3.67
C GLY A 57 -9.22 1.39 3.06
N ASP A 58 -8.53 1.01 1.99
CA ASP A 58 -7.62 1.88 1.24
C ASP A 58 -8.39 2.95 0.46
N LEU A 59 -7.84 4.16 0.39
CA LEU A 59 -8.36 5.28 -0.39
C LEU A 59 -7.62 5.38 -1.73
N MET A 60 -8.36 5.20 -2.81
CA MET A 60 -7.85 5.30 -4.18
C MET A 60 -8.22 6.64 -4.81
N LEU A 61 -7.24 7.42 -5.24
CA LEU A 61 -7.42 8.75 -5.81
C LEU A 61 -6.81 8.84 -7.22
N ASN A 62 -7.35 9.75 -8.03
CA ASN A 62 -6.90 9.99 -9.40
C ASN A 62 -6.89 8.73 -10.29
N GLY A 63 -7.89 7.85 -10.10
CA GLY A 63 -8.03 6.61 -10.84
C GLY A 63 -7.07 5.49 -10.41
N ALA A 64 -6.41 5.62 -9.25
CA ALA A 64 -5.65 4.52 -8.67
C ALA A 64 -6.55 3.27 -8.51
N PHE A 65 -5.98 2.09 -8.69
CA PHE A 65 -6.67 0.84 -8.37
C PHE A 65 -5.69 -0.23 -7.92
N PHE A 66 -6.18 -1.17 -7.11
CA PHE A 66 -5.44 -2.32 -6.63
C PHE A 66 -6.02 -3.57 -7.31
N THR A 67 -5.17 -4.45 -7.82
CA THR A 67 -5.59 -5.74 -8.39
C THR A 67 -5.43 -6.83 -7.33
N PRO A 68 -6.51 -7.25 -6.63
CA PRO A 68 -6.42 -8.32 -5.65
C PRO A 68 -6.28 -9.68 -6.31
N SER A 69 -5.73 -10.63 -5.56
CA SER A 69 -5.54 -12.01 -6.00
C SER A 69 -5.64 -13.00 -4.84
N GLY A 70 -5.77 -14.28 -5.16
CA GLY A 70 -5.86 -15.35 -4.18
C GLY A 70 -7.24 -15.45 -3.53
N ALA A 71 -7.38 -16.43 -2.63
CA ALA A 71 -8.68 -16.78 -2.03
C ALA A 71 -9.05 -15.92 -0.81
N GLY A 72 -8.25 -14.89 -0.49
CA GLY A 72 -8.50 -14.03 0.67
C GLY A 72 -8.33 -14.77 2.00
N ALA A 73 -7.12 -15.24 2.31
CA ALA A 73 -6.82 -15.96 3.55
C ALA A 73 -6.97 -15.08 4.80
N SER A 74 -8.16 -15.04 5.41
CA SER A 74 -8.50 -14.15 6.53
C SER A 74 -7.72 -14.42 7.83
N SER A 75 -7.26 -15.66 8.06
CA SER A 75 -6.69 -16.09 9.35
C SER A 75 -5.21 -15.73 9.55
N SER A 76 -4.40 -15.69 8.49
CA SER A 76 -2.96 -15.38 8.58
C SER A 76 -2.69 -13.91 8.88
N TYR A 77 -3.53 -13.00 8.37
CA TYR A 77 -3.36 -11.56 8.57
C TYR A 77 -3.67 -11.08 9.98
N ALA A 78 -4.61 -11.74 10.66
CA ALA A 78 -4.96 -11.41 12.05
C ALA A 78 -3.79 -11.60 13.02
N LYS A 79 -2.81 -12.47 12.71
CA LYS A 79 -1.60 -12.65 13.51
C LYS A 79 -0.54 -11.58 13.28
N ALA A 80 -0.63 -10.82 12.18
CA ALA A 80 0.42 -9.88 11.77
C ALA A 80 0.26 -8.48 12.40
N SER A 81 -0.82 -8.20 13.13
CA SER A 81 -1.03 -6.90 13.77
C SER A 81 -1.66 -7.00 15.15
N SER A 82 -1.12 -6.26 16.13
CA SER A 82 -1.71 -6.10 17.46
C SER A 82 -2.81 -5.04 17.51
N LEU A 83 -2.95 -4.23 16.45
CA LEU A 83 -3.93 -3.14 16.35
C LEU A 83 -4.57 -3.13 14.95
N GLY A 84 -5.88 -2.86 14.87
CA GLY A 84 -6.55 -2.67 13.59
C GLY A 84 -5.99 -1.47 12.82
N ALA A 85 -5.99 -1.55 11.48
CA ALA A 85 -5.62 -0.43 10.64
C ALA A 85 -6.54 0.78 10.90
N ARG A 86 -5.95 1.97 10.96
CA ARG A 86 -6.71 3.23 11.05
C ARG A 86 -7.35 3.54 9.69
N PRO A 87 -8.49 4.25 9.65
CA PRO A 87 -9.13 4.62 8.40
C PRO A 87 -8.21 5.49 7.54
N SER A 88 -8.29 5.32 6.22
CA SER A 88 -7.48 6.05 5.23
C SER A 88 -7.68 7.57 5.27
N SER A 89 -8.80 8.05 5.79
CA SER A 89 -9.06 9.48 6.04
C SER A 89 -8.09 10.12 7.03
N LEU A 90 -7.47 9.34 7.91
CA LEU A 90 -6.46 9.81 8.87
C LEU A 90 -5.04 9.75 8.34
N VAL A 91 -4.82 9.23 7.12
CA VAL A 91 -3.46 9.06 6.57
C VAL A 91 -2.70 10.39 6.47
N GLY A 92 -3.35 11.45 6.00
CA GLY A 92 -2.74 12.78 5.92
C GLY A 92 -2.16 13.25 7.27
N PRO A 93 -2.97 13.38 8.34
CA PRO A 93 -2.45 13.83 9.63
C PRO A 93 -1.43 12.87 10.27
N ILE A 94 -1.60 11.54 10.18
CA ILE A 94 -0.67 10.59 10.83
C ILE A 94 0.68 10.48 10.10
N THR A 95 0.75 10.86 8.82
CA THR A 95 2.00 10.88 8.05
C THR A 95 2.60 12.29 7.92
N GLY A 96 1.91 13.33 8.41
CA GLY A 96 2.38 14.73 8.30
C GLY A 96 3.68 15.03 9.04
N ALA A 97 4.06 14.21 10.03
CA ALA A 97 5.34 14.29 10.74
C ALA A 97 6.35 13.22 10.29
N ALA A 98 6.11 12.52 9.17
CA ALA A 98 7.05 11.55 8.64
C ALA A 98 8.34 12.23 8.17
N GLY A 99 9.47 11.55 8.36
CA GLY A 99 10.80 12.06 8.02
C GLY A 99 11.60 12.49 9.24
N VAL A 100 12.66 13.26 9.00
CA VAL A 100 13.57 13.69 10.07
C VAL A 100 12.91 14.74 10.96
N LEU A 101 13.21 14.70 12.25
CA LEU A 101 12.83 15.77 13.16
C LEU A 101 13.55 17.06 12.75
N SER A 102 12.84 18.18 12.78
CA SER A 102 13.42 19.50 12.53
C SER A 102 14.19 19.98 13.76
N CYS A 103 15.39 19.45 13.93
CA CYS A 103 16.26 19.73 15.07
C CYS A 103 17.08 21.01 14.88
N LYS A 104 17.17 21.82 15.94
CA LYS A 104 18.06 22.99 16.01
C LYS A 104 19.13 22.75 17.06
N LYS A 105 20.37 23.17 16.76
CA LYS A 105 21.50 23.08 17.71
C LYS A 105 21.14 23.79 19.02
N GLY A 106 21.24 23.07 20.13
CA GLY A 106 20.90 23.59 21.46
C GLY A 106 19.44 23.40 21.90
N SER A 107 18.59 22.77 21.09
CA SER A 107 17.21 22.41 21.46
C SER A 107 17.04 20.89 21.47
N ARG A 108 16.17 20.39 22.36
CA ARG A 108 15.80 18.97 22.35
C ARG A 108 14.89 18.67 21.16
N CYS A 109 15.14 17.49 20.61
CA CYS A 109 14.22 16.69 19.83
C CYS A 109 13.93 15.46 20.68
#